data_AF-A0A4U9H8A3-F1
#
_entry.id   AF-A0A4U9H8A3-F1
#
_cell.length_a   1.000
_cell.length_b   1.000
_cell.length_c   1.000
_cell.angle_alpha   90.00
_cell.angle_beta   90.00
_cell.angle_gamma   90.00
#
_symmetry.space_group_name_H-M   'P 1'
#
loop_
_entity.id
_entity.type
_entity.pdbx_description
1 polymer ?
#
loop_
_entity_poly.entity_id
_entity_poly.type
_entity_poly.pdbx_seq_one_letter_code
_entity_poly.pdbx_strand_id
1 'polypeptide(L)'
;MAEEGSDGLKRWWKNQSRKVRHEVPLQIAMVEHLIECDDHEMAQEIVLDSLKRQYDERLVLLIPRIKSGNPEQLEKALRQQIKQHGATPLLNSTLGQLLMKHGEWQQANDAFKEALKQRPDAYDYAWLADVLEKLHRSEEAAQMRREGLMLTLRQNGE
;
A
#
# COMPACT_ATOMS: atom_id res chain seq x y z
N MET A 1 -4.07 21.83 -13.97
CA MET A 1 -5.31 22.28 -13.31
C MET A 1 -5.61 21.53 -12.00
N ALA A 2 -4.68 20.73 -11.44
CA ALA A 2 -4.85 20.08 -10.13
C ALA A 2 -4.19 20.88 -8.97
N GLU A 3 -3.19 21.73 -9.27
CA GLU A 3 -2.42 22.46 -8.25
C GLU A 3 -3.24 23.46 -7.43
N GLU A 4 -4.30 24.06 -8.00
CA GLU A 4 -5.12 25.04 -7.26
C GLU A 4 -6.04 24.40 -6.20
N GLY A 5 -6.31 23.08 -6.29
CA GLY A 5 -7.25 22.38 -5.39
C GLY A 5 -6.62 22.01 -4.04
N SER A 6 -5.43 21.41 -4.04
CA SER A 6 -4.81 20.94 -2.80
C SER A 6 -4.17 22.07 -1.97
N ASP A 7 -3.75 23.17 -2.60
CA ASP A 7 -3.03 24.26 -1.93
C ASP A 7 -3.81 24.93 -0.79
N GLY A 8 -5.13 25.08 -0.95
CA GLY A 8 -6.01 25.56 0.12
C GLY A 8 -6.02 24.60 1.32
N LEU A 9 -6.16 23.31 1.03
CA LEU A 9 -6.20 22.26 2.04
C LEU A 9 -4.84 22.10 2.76
N LYS A 10 -3.73 22.16 2.02
CA LYS A 10 -2.37 22.14 2.58
C LYS A 10 -2.13 23.32 3.53
N ARG A 11 -2.54 24.53 3.14
CA ARG A 11 -2.45 25.72 3.99
C ARG A 11 -3.30 25.56 5.25
N TRP A 12 -4.55 25.11 5.10
CA TRP A 12 -5.42 24.82 6.24
C TRP A 12 -4.78 23.79 7.19
N TRP A 13 -4.28 22.68 6.65
CA TRP A 13 -3.62 21.62 7.43
C TRP A 13 -2.40 22.13 8.18
N LYS A 14 -1.52 22.90 7.53
CA LYS A 14 -0.32 23.48 8.14
C LYS A 14 -0.66 24.42 9.31
N ASN A 15 -1.79 25.14 9.24
CA ASN A 15 -2.28 26.04 10.28
C ASN A 15 -3.02 25.34 11.42
N GLN A 16 -3.27 24.02 11.33
CA GLN A 16 -3.90 23.28 12.42
C GLN A 16 -2.96 23.08 13.61
N SER A 17 -3.54 22.98 14.80
CA SER A 17 -2.80 22.64 16.01
C SER A 17 -2.12 21.27 15.88
N ARG A 18 -1.04 21.06 16.63
CA ARG A 18 -0.35 19.75 16.69
C ARG A 18 -1.29 18.62 17.08
N LYS A 19 -2.28 18.88 17.94
CA LYS A 19 -3.28 17.89 18.36
C LYS A 19 -4.08 17.40 17.15
N VAL A 20 -4.66 18.33 16.39
CA VAL A 20 -5.48 18.06 15.20
C VAL A 20 -4.66 17.35 14.12
N ARG A 21 -3.42 17.81 13.84
CA ARG A 21 -2.56 17.18 12.82
C ARG A 21 -2.14 15.74 13.15
N HIS A 22 -2.28 15.31 14.40
CA HIS A 22 -1.95 13.95 14.84
C HIS A 22 -3.20 13.08 15.07
N GLU A 23 -4.39 13.60 14.79
CA GLU A 23 -5.60 12.78 14.81
C GLU A 23 -5.65 11.91 13.56
N VAL A 24 -5.55 10.61 13.77
CA VAL A 24 -5.39 9.61 12.71
C VAL A 24 -6.54 9.60 11.72
N PRO A 25 -7.83 9.72 12.15
CA PRO A 25 -8.93 9.82 11.20
C PRO A 25 -8.80 11.03 10.26
N LEU A 26 -8.30 12.17 10.77
CA LEU A 26 -8.08 13.36 9.95
C LEU A 26 -6.87 13.19 9.03
N GLN A 27 -5.81 12.53 9.49
CA GLN A 27 -4.67 12.20 8.66
C GLN A 27 -5.06 11.29 7.49
N ILE A 28 -5.89 10.27 7.73
CA ILE A 28 -6.41 9.36 6.69
C ILE A 28 -7.20 10.16 5.65
N ALA A 29 -8.19 10.95 6.07
CA ALA A 29 -9.00 11.76 5.16
C ALA A 29 -8.16 12.76 4.36
N MET A 30 -7.16 13.37 5.01
CA MET A 30 -6.22 14.27 4.36
C MET A 30 -5.38 13.54 3.29
N VAL A 31 -4.83 12.37 3.62
CA VAL A 31 -4.02 11.58 2.68
C VAL A 31 -4.85 11.10 1.48
N GLU A 32 -6.08 10.64 1.72
CA GLU A 32 -7.00 10.23 0.64
C GLU A 32 -7.27 11.38 -0.33
N HIS A 33 -7.61 12.56 0.19
CA HIS A 33 -7.89 13.71 -0.66
C HIS A 33 -6.64 14.22 -1.39
N LEU A 34 -5.47 14.22 -0.72
CA LEU A 34 -4.21 14.58 -1.36
C LEU A 34 -3.87 13.64 -2.52
N ILE A 35 -4.10 12.33 -2.36
CA ILE A 35 -3.94 11.35 -3.45
C ILE A 35 -4.91 11.64 -4.60
N GLU A 36 -6.16 12.00 -4.32
CA GLU A 36 -7.16 12.38 -5.35
C GLU A 36 -6.77 13.66 -6.10
N CYS A 37 -6.08 14.59 -5.43
CA CYS A 37 -5.55 15.81 -6.03
C CYS A 37 -4.16 15.64 -6.69
N ASP A 38 -3.63 14.42 -6.81
CA ASP A 38 -2.27 14.13 -7.33
C ASP A 38 -1.14 14.73 -6.47
N ASP A 39 -1.43 15.14 -5.23
CA ASP A 39 -0.48 15.72 -4.28
C ASP A 39 0.17 14.62 -3.43
N HIS A 40 1.01 13.82 -4.09
CA HIS A 40 1.58 12.61 -3.49
C HIS A 40 2.71 12.87 -2.48
N GLU A 41 3.40 14.01 -2.57
CA GLU A 41 4.50 14.34 -1.66
C GLU A 41 3.98 14.57 -0.24
N MET A 42 2.97 15.43 -0.08
CA MET A 42 2.42 15.71 1.25
C MET A 42 1.65 14.52 1.80
N ALA A 43 1.00 13.72 0.95
CA ALA A 43 0.37 12.46 1.35
C ALA A 43 1.41 11.51 1.99
N GLN A 44 2.58 11.36 1.35
CA GLN A 44 3.67 10.54 1.87
C GLN A 44 4.18 11.06 3.22
N GLU A 45 4.40 12.36 3.36
CA GLU A 45 4.89 12.96 4.61
C GLU A 45 3.96 12.64 5.80
N ILE A 46 2.65 12.78 5.59
CA ILE A 46 1.65 12.52 6.63
C ILE A 46 1.64 11.04 7.02
N VAL A 47 1.65 10.13 6.03
CA VAL A 47 1.69 8.68 6.30
C VAL A 47 2.96 8.30 7.07
N LEU A 48 4.12 8.81 6.66
CA LEU A 48 5.39 8.52 7.31
C LEU A 48 5.48 9.07 8.74
N ASP A 49 4.97 10.28 9.01
CA ASP A 49 4.91 10.81 10.39
C ASP A 49 3.95 9.99 11.25
N SER A 50 2.79 9.61 10.71
CA SER A 50 1.79 8.85 11.46
C SER A 50 2.27 7.44 11.82
N LEU A 51 2.82 6.69 10.86
CA LEU A 51 3.33 5.33 11.09
C LEU A 51 4.52 5.28 12.06
N LYS A 52 5.28 6.37 12.21
CA LYS A 52 6.32 6.47 13.25
C LYS A 52 5.73 6.54 14.66
N ARG A 53 4.51 7.07 14.81
CA ARG A 53 3.84 7.28 16.09
C ARG A 53 3.00 6.08 16.48
N GLN A 54 2.30 5.51 15.51
CA GLN A 54 1.36 4.42 15.74
C GLN A 54 1.12 3.61 14.47
N TYR A 55 0.94 2.31 14.64
CA TYR A 55 0.44 1.43 13.60
C TYR A 55 -1.06 1.65 13.38
N ASP A 56 -1.45 1.88 12.13
CA ASP A 56 -2.86 1.92 11.70
C ASP A 56 -2.96 1.31 10.30
N GLU A 57 -3.76 0.25 10.17
CA GLU A 57 -3.93 -0.51 8.93
C GLU A 57 -4.52 0.33 7.80
N ARG A 58 -5.35 1.33 8.12
CA ARG A 58 -5.96 2.20 7.12
C ARG A 58 -4.92 3.07 6.44
N LEU A 59 -3.88 3.51 7.16
CA LEU A 59 -2.77 4.23 6.56
C LEU A 59 -1.91 3.32 5.68
N VAL A 60 -1.69 2.07 6.10
CA VAL A 60 -0.96 1.07 5.31
C VAL A 60 -1.66 0.83 3.97
N LEU A 61 -2.99 0.71 3.97
CA LEU A 61 -3.81 0.55 2.75
C LEU A 61 -3.71 1.72 1.76
N LEU A 62 -3.33 2.91 2.21
CA LEU A 62 -3.16 4.07 1.34
C LEU A 62 -1.79 4.13 0.67
N ILE A 63 -0.77 3.46 1.22
CA ILE A 63 0.61 3.50 0.71
C ILE A 63 0.69 3.14 -0.79
N PRO A 64 0.06 2.06 -1.28
CA PRO A 64 0.15 1.71 -2.70
C PRO A 64 -0.52 2.73 -3.61
N ARG A 65 -1.35 3.65 -3.10
CA ARG A 65 -1.98 4.69 -3.92
C ARG A 65 -1.10 5.94 -4.09
N ILE A 66 -0.07 6.09 -3.26
CA ILE A 66 0.86 7.22 -3.31
C ILE A 66 1.87 7.00 -4.46
N LYS A 67 1.97 7.98 -5.36
CA LYS A 67 2.93 7.98 -6.48
C LYS A 67 3.95 9.10 -6.27
N SER A 68 4.80 8.97 -5.26
CA SER A 68 5.88 9.94 -5.02
C SER A 68 7.16 9.53 -5.75
N GLY A 69 8.11 10.46 -5.88
CA GLY A 69 9.44 10.17 -6.42
C GLY A 69 10.39 9.44 -5.47
N ASN A 70 10.01 9.20 -4.20
CA ASN A 70 10.89 8.66 -3.15
C ASN A 70 10.26 7.44 -2.44
N PRO A 71 10.05 6.33 -3.15
CA PRO A 71 9.37 5.15 -2.63
C PRO A 71 10.13 4.40 -1.53
N GLU A 72 11.46 4.53 -1.48
CA GLU A 72 12.33 3.83 -0.54
C GLU A 72 11.99 4.20 0.91
N GLN A 73 11.47 5.41 1.14
CA GLN A 73 11.05 5.84 2.47
C GLN A 73 9.80 5.08 2.94
N LEU A 74 8.83 4.87 2.05
CA LEU A 74 7.62 4.09 2.34
C LEU A 74 7.98 2.61 2.54
N GLU A 75 8.87 2.07 1.72
CA GLU A 75 9.36 0.70 1.87
C GLU A 75 10.06 0.50 3.22
N LYS A 76 10.96 1.42 3.58
CA LYS A 76 11.66 1.38 4.87
C LYS A 76 10.68 1.46 6.04
N ALA A 77 9.66 2.31 5.95
CA ALA A 77 8.63 2.41 6.97
C ALA A 77 7.85 1.09 7.10
N LEU A 78 7.43 0.47 5.99
CA LEU A 78 6.76 -0.82 6.00
C LEU A 78 7.62 -1.93 6.61
N ARG A 79 8.89 -2.04 6.23
CA ARG A 79 9.82 -3.02 6.81
C ARG A 79 10.00 -2.80 8.31
N GLN A 80 9.98 -1.54 8.77
CA GLN A 80 10.00 -1.24 10.19
C GLN A 80 8.70 -1.67 10.89
N GLN A 81 7.53 -1.44 10.29
CA GLN A 81 6.26 -1.94 10.84
C GLN A 81 6.25 -3.47 10.94
N ILE A 82 6.73 -4.17 9.91
CA ILE A 82 6.87 -5.64 9.90
C ILE A 82 7.77 -6.11 11.05
N LYS A 83 8.90 -5.41 11.30
CA LYS A 83 9.81 -5.75 12.38
C LYS A 83 9.18 -5.53 13.77
N GLN A 84 8.33 -4.52 13.92
CA GLN A 84 7.74 -4.13 15.22
C GLN A 84 6.47 -4.93 15.55
N HIS A 85 5.63 -5.19 14.57
CA HIS A 85 4.29 -5.77 14.74
C HIS A 85 4.17 -7.20 14.22
N GLY A 86 5.22 -7.71 13.56
CA GLY A 86 5.18 -8.97 12.82
C GLY A 86 4.77 -8.75 11.36
N ALA A 87 5.14 -9.71 10.52
CA ALA A 87 4.81 -9.70 9.10
C ALA A 87 3.35 -10.10 8.91
N THR A 88 2.41 -9.15 8.98
CA THR A 88 0.98 -9.42 8.72
C THR A 88 0.73 -9.60 7.21
N PRO A 89 -0.39 -10.23 6.80
CA PRO A 89 -0.74 -10.33 5.38
C PRO A 89 -0.78 -8.95 4.72
N LEU A 90 -1.48 -7.98 5.35
CA LEU A 90 -1.59 -6.61 4.83
C LEU A 90 -0.24 -5.93 4.61
N LEU A 91 0.68 -6.03 5.57
CA LEU A 91 2.00 -5.41 5.45
C LEU A 91 2.81 -6.03 4.30
N ASN A 92 2.76 -7.35 4.16
CA ASN A 92 3.44 -8.06 3.08
C ASN A 92 2.81 -7.78 1.70
N SER A 93 1.49 -7.75 1.59
CA SER A 93 0.78 -7.38 0.35
C SER A 93 1.11 -5.95 -0.06
N THR A 94 1.14 -5.02 0.90
CA THR A 94 1.47 -3.61 0.65
C THR A 94 2.93 -3.44 0.22
N LEU A 95 3.85 -4.16 0.88
CA LEU A 95 5.26 -4.20 0.50
C LEU A 95 5.43 -4.77 -0.92
N GLY A 96 4.75 -5.86 -1.24
CA GLY A 96 4.75 -6.47 -2.57
C GLY A 96 4.28 -5.50 -3.66
N GLN A 97 3.18 -4.78 -3.43
CA GLN A 97 2.67 -3.78 -4.36
C GLN A 97 3.66 -2.63 -4.59
N LEU A 98 4.36 -2.18 -3.53
CA LEU A 98 5.37 -1.13 -3.65
C LEU A 98 6.57 -1.63 -4.47
N LEU A 99 7.13 -2.79 -4.11
CA LEU A 99 8.26 -3.40 -4.84
C LEU A 99 7.91 -3.63 -6.33
N MET A 100 6.69 -4.08 -6.61
CA MET A 100 6.17 -4.27 -7.96
C MET A 100 6.19 -2.96 -8.77
N LYS A 101 5.82 -1.83 -8.16
CA LYS A 101 5.86 -0.51 -8.83
C LYS A 101 7.27 -0.04 -9.17
N HIS A 102 8.28 -0.49 -8.42
CA HIS A 102 9.69 -0.14 -8.65
C HIS A 102 10.44 -1.17 -9.48
N GLY A 103 9.76 -2.21 -9.95
CA GLY A 103 10.37 -3.26 -10.77
C GLY A 103 11.23 -4.25 -9.99
N GLU A 104 11.13 -4.26 -8.66
CA GLU A 104 11.79 -5.22 -7.78
C GLU A 104 11.02 -6.55 -7.76
N TRP A 105 10.88 -7.17 -8.94
CA TRP A 105 9.94 -8.26 -9.19
C TRP A 105 10.17 -9.49 -8.30
N GLN A 106 11.43 -9.88 -8.07
CA GLN A 106 11.72 -11.05 -7.24
C GLN A 106 11.33 -10.82 -5.77
N GLN A 107 11.64 -9.64 -5.23
CA GLN A 107 11.26 -9.27 -3.87
C GLN A 107 9.74 -9.14 -3.72
N ALA A 108 9.07 -8.59 -4.75
CA ALA A 108 7.61 -8.53 -4.79
C ALA A 108 6.98 -9.92 -4.76
N ASN A 109 7.50 -10.89 -5.54
CA ASN A 109 7.05 -12.28 -5.53
C ASN A 109 7.16 -12.87 -4.11
N ASP A 110 8.27 -12.63 -3.41
CA ASP A 110 8.49 -13.18 -2.08
C ASP A 110 7.52 -12.56 -1.05
N ALA A 111 7.29 -11.25 -1.13
CA ALA A 111 6.35 -10.56 -0.26
C ALA A 111 4.90 -11.04 -0.47
N PHE A 112 4.41 -11.15 -1.70
CA PHE A 112 3.07 -11.66 -1.99
C PHE A 112 2.91 -13.13 -1.55
N LYS A 113 3.92 -13.97 -1.77
CA LYS A 113 3.90 -15.36 -1.28
C LYS A 113 3.78 -15.41 0.25
N GLU A 114 4.47 -14.53 0.96
CA GLU A 114 4.38 -14.48 2.43
C GLU A 114 3.00 -14.00 2.92
N ALA A 115 2.38 -13.06 2.21
CA ALA A 115 0.99 -12.67 2.50
C ALA A 115 0.02 -13.83 2.29
N LEU A 116 0.10 -14.50 1.13
CA LEU A 116 -0.80 -15.60 0.75
C LEU A 116 -0.66 -16.84 1.63
N LYS A 117 0.53 -17.13 2.16
CA LYS A 117 0.73 -18.21 3.15
C LYS A 117 -0.12 -18.02 4.41
N GLN A 118 -0.31 -16.77 4.83
CA GLN A 118 -1.04 -16.45 6.04
C GLN A 118 -2.54 -16.26 5.76
N ARG A 119 -2.88 -15.64 4.64
CA ARG A 119 -4.27 -15.40 4.23
C ARG A 119 -4.40 -15.48 2.71
N PRO A 120 -5.10 -16.49 2.17
CA PRO A 120 -5.50 -16.50 0.78
C PRO A 120 -6.35 -15.26 0.44
N ASP A 121 -5.95 -14.51 -0.58
CA ASP A 121 -6.61 -13.29 -1.03
C ASP A 121 -6.57 -13.21 -2.56
N ALA A 122 -7.73 -12.92 -3.18
CA ALA A 122 -7.86 -12.95 -4.63
C ALA A 122 -7.03 -11.87 -5.33
N TYR A 123 -6.87 -10.70 -4.69
CA TYR A 123 -6.06 -9.63 -5.24
C TYR A 123 -4.57 -9.95 -5.13
N ASP A 124 -4.13 -10.51 -4.00
CA ASP A 124 -2.73 -10.96 -3.84
C ASP A 124 -2.34 -12.06 -4.84
N TYR A 125 -3.26 -12.97 -5.17
CA TYR A 125 -3.07 -13.91 -6.26
C TYR A 125 -2.92 -13.23 -7.63
N ALA A 126 -3.75 -12.21 -7.91
CA ALA A 126 -3.68 -11.47 -9.16
C ALA A 126 -2.36 -10.68 -9.28
N TRP A 127 -1.94 -9.98 -8.23
CA TRP A 127 -0.66 -9.26 -8.21
C TRP A 127 0.53 -10.21 -8.33
N LEU A 128 0.52 -11.35 -7.62
CA LEU A 128 1.58 -12.35 -7.74
C LEU A 128 1.66 -12.92 -9.16
N ALA A 129 0.53 -13.17 -9.82
CA ALA A 129 0.51 -13.60 -11.21
C ALA A 129 1.18 -12.57 -12.13
N ASP A 130 0.85 -11.28 -11.98
CA ASP A 130 1.44 -10.21 -12.78
C ASP A 130 2.95 -10.08 -12.54
N VAL A 131 3.41 -10.24 -11.31
CA VAL A 131 4.84 -10.29 -10.97
C VAL A 131 5.53 -11.49 -11.63
N LEU A 132 4.92 -12.67 -11.60
CA LEU A 132 5.48 -13.89 -12.19
C LEU A 132 5.61 -13.78 -13.73
N GLU A 133 4.68 -13.09 -14.40
CA GLU A 133 4.83 -12.79 -15.83
C GLU A 133 6.04 -11.90 -16.10
N LYS A 134 6.30 -10.89 -15.25
CA LYS A 134 7.51 -10.05 -15.36
C LYS A 134 8.80 -10.81 -15.10
N LEU A 135 8.73 -11.90 -14.34
CA LEU A 135 9.82 -12.84 -14.12
C LEU A 135 9.91 -13.95 -15.20
N HIS A 136 9.09 -13.90 -16.25
CA HIS A 136 9.00 -14.92 -17.30
C HIS A 136 8.63 -16.32 -16.81
N ARG A 137 7.84 -16.41 -15.73
CA ARG A 137 7.36 -17.66 -15.10
C ARG A 137 5.88 -17.88 -15.40
N SER A 138 5.53 -17.94 -16.69
CA SER A 138 4.14 -17.93 -17.15
C SER A 138 3.29 -19.12 -16.67
N GLU A 139 3.87 -20.31 -16.47
CA GLU A 139 3.13 -21.45 -15.92
C GLU A 139 2.67 -21.20 -14.47
N GLU A 140 3.56 -20.67 -13.63
CA GLU A 140 3.23 -20.31 -12.26
C GLU A 140 2.24 -19.13 -12.22
N ALA A 141 2.39 -18.15 -13.11
CA ALA A 141 1.42 -17.06 -13.23
C ALA A 141 0.01 -17.58 -13.55
N ALA A 142 -0.11 -18.50 -14.51
CA ALA A 142 -1.39 -19.12 -14.86
C ALA A 142 -2.00 -19.89 -13.68
N GLN A 143 -1.18 -20.58 -12.89
CA GLN A 143 -1.63 -21.25 -11.68
C GLN A 143 -2.16 -20.26 -10.63
N MET A 144 -1.46 -19.15 -10.38
CA MET A 144 -1.92 -18.11 -9.44
C MET A 144 -3.22 -17.45 -9.88
N ARG A 145 -3.40 -17.18 -11.18
CA ARG A 145 -4.68 -16.67 -11.71
C ARG A 145 -5.82 -17.66 -11.48
N ARG A 146 -5.57 -18.96 -11.69
CA ARG A 146 -6.56 -20.02 -11.45
C ARG A 146 -6.95 -20.09 -9.97
N GLU A 147 -5.98 -20.07 -9.07
CA GLU A 147 -6.24 -20.10 -7.62
C GLU A 147 -7.04 -18.88 -7.17
N GLY A 148 -6.65 -17.67 -7.59
CA GLY A 148 -7.40 -16.44 -7.30
C GLY A 148 -8.83 -16.48 -7.82
N LEU A 149 -9.04 -16.94 -9.06
CA LEU A 149 -10.38 -17.10 -9.63
C LEU A 149 -11.24 -18.08 -8.82
N MET A 150 -10.69 -19.26 -8.50
CA MET A 150 -11.42 -20.27 -7.70
C MET A 150 -11.80 -19.75 -6.32
N LEU A 151 -10.98 -18.90 -5.71
CA LEU A 151 -11.29 -18.26 -4.43
C LEU A 151 -12.52 -17.34 -4.55
N THR A 152 -12.58 -16.49 -5.58
CA THR A 152 -13.73 -15.59 -5.80
C THR A 152 -15.03 -16.34 -6.10
N LEU A 153 -14.96 -17.45 -6.85
CA LEU A 153 -16.14 -18.24 -7.19
C LEU A 153 -16.74 -18.95 -5.97
N ARG A 154 -15.90 -19.39 -5.02
CA ARG A 154 -16.37 -20.00 -3.77
C ARG A 154 -17.08 -18.99 -2.87
N GLN A 155 -16.57 -17.76 -2.80
CA GLN A 155 -17.14 -16.70 -1.98
C GLN A 155 -18.50 -16.18 -2.49
N ASN A 156 -18.77 -16.30 -3.80
CA ASN A 156 -20.06 -15.88 -4.38
C ASN A 156 -21.16 -16.97 -4.33
N GLY A 157 -20.82 -18.17 -3.86
CA GLY A 157 -21.74 -19.31 -3.77
C GLY A 157 -22.35 -19.54 -2.39
N GLU A 158 -21.96 -18.74 -1.39
CA GLU A 158 -22.48 -18.72 -0.01
C GLU A 158 -23.38 -17.50 0.19
#